data_AF-A0A2H5QC24-F1
#
_entry.id   AF-A0A2H5QC24-F1
#
_cell.length_a   1.000
_cell.length_b   1.000
_cell.length_c   1.000
_cell.angle_alpha   90.00
_cell.angle_beta   90.00
_cell.angle_gamma   90.00
#
_symmetry.space_group_name_H-M   'P 1'
#
loop_
_entity.id
_entity.type
_entity.pdbx_description
1 polymer ?
#
loop_
_entity_poly.entity_id
_entity_poly.type
_entity_poly.pdbx_seq_one_letter_code
_entity_poly.pdbx_strand_id
1 'polypeptide(L)'
;MFGLLSFNKEGNKFFTMCRLEVKGNKYVLGEFLEFKGKQEDIQALRYIKRSKVSRLVVQKTSMFGLAPSRLQVLYSSRDYRSEGAASEWNEVTVRSSTEVLFQPANSTKVRKFKLSSVTSMSLSA
;
A
#
# COMPACT_ATOMS: atom_id res chain seq x y z
N MET A 1 -4.08 -21.60 -7.19
CA MET A 1 -4.54 -20.90 -5.97
C MET A 1 -5.68 -19.98 -6.39
N PHE A 2 -6.93 -20.37 -6.14
CA PHE A 2 -8.09 -19.53 -6.45
C PHE A 2 -8.19 -18.43 -5.40
N GLY A 3 -8.06 -17.16 -5.81
CA GLY A 3 -8.25 -16.02 -4.91
C GLY A 3 -9.65 -16.06 -4.31
N LEU A 4 -9.77 -15.80 -3.00
CA LEU A 4 -11.04 -15.82 -2.29
C LEU A 4 -11.96 -14.75 -2.90
N LEU A 5 -13.05 -15.17 -3.56
CA LEU A 5 -14.06 -14.23 -4.06
C LEU A 5 -14.68 -13.51 -2.88
N SER A 6 -14.47 -12.20 -2.80
CA SER A 6 -15.16 -11.35 -1.84
C SER A 6 -16.19 -10.51 -2.58
N PHE A 7 -17.32 -10.21 -1.94
CA PHE A 7 -18.37 -9.39 -2.52
C PHE A 7 -18.59 -8.14 -1.67
N ASN A 8 -18.85 -7.02 -2.34
CA ASN A 8 -19.32 -5.80 -1.69
C ASN A 8 -20.80 -5.96 -1.28
N LYS A 9 -21.32 -5.00 -0.51
CA LYS A 9 -22.74 -5.01 -0.05
C LYS A 9 -23.77 -4.93 -1.20
N GLU A 10 -23.32 -4.56 -2.40
CA GLU A 10 -24.10 -4.40 -3.63
C GLU A 10 -23.92 -5.61 -4.56
N GLY A 11 -23.21 -6.68 -4.13
CA GLY A 11 -22.94 -7.86 -4.95
C GLY A 11 -21.78 -7.72 -5.95
N ASN A 12 -21.05 -6.60 -5.94
CA ASN A 12 -19.87 -6.41 -6.79
C ASN A 12 -18.70 -7.27 -6.29
N LYS A 13 -18.10 -8.03 -7.21
CA LYS A 13 -16.96 -8.90 -6.95
C LYS A 13 -15.70 -8.07 -6.70
N PHE A 14 -15.10 -8.22 -5.52
CA PHE A 14 -13.70 -7.88 -5.30
C PHE A 14 -12.87 -9.15 -5.41
N PHE A 15 -11.78 -9.07 -6.17
CA PHE A 15 -10.91 -10.20 -6.35
C PHE A 15 -10.05 -10.47 -5.10
N THR A 16 -9.89 -9.50 -4.18
CA THR A 16 -8.83 -9.58 -3.15
C THR A 16 -8.86 -8.42 -2.15
N MET A 17 -8.95 -8.76 -0.86
CA MET A 17 -9.11 -7.80 0.24
C MET A 17 -7.75 -7.30 0.76
N CYS A 18 -7.42 -6.04 0.52
CA CYS A 18 -6.27 -5.35 1.12
C CYS A 18 -6.72 -4.55 2.35
N ARG A 19 -5.78 -4.30 3.28
CA ARG A 19 -6.00 -3.44 4.45
C ARG A 19 -5.06 -2.25 4.40
N LEU A 20 -5.62 -1.05 4.35
CA LEU A 20 -4.91 0.21 4.44
C LEU A 20 -5.09 0.80 5.84
N GLU A 21 -3.99 1.05 6.53
CA GLU A 21 -4.00 1.74 7.82
C GLU A 21 -3.55 3.18 7.64
N VAL A 22 -4.34 4.11 8.17
CA VAL A 22 -4.04 5.54 8.17
C VAL A 22 -3.93 6.06 9.60
N LYS A 23 -3.24 7.18 9.76
CA LYS A 23 -3.03 7.85 11.04
C LYS A 23 -4.32 7.99 11.85
N GLY A 24 -4.18 7.87 13.17
CA GLY A 24 -5.32 7.76 14.08
C GLY A 24 -5.93 6.36 14.11
N ASN A 25 -5.16 5.32 13.75
CA ASN A 25 -5.52 3.90 13.78
C ASN A 25 -6.84 3.58 13.03
N LYS A 26 -7.08 4.29 11.93
CA LYS A 26 -8.25 4.05 11.07
C LYS A 26 -7.87 3.04 9.99
N TYR A 27 -8.67 1.99 9.85
CA TYR A 27 -8.49 0.99 8.80
C TYR A 27 -9.50 1.18 7.68
N VAL A 28 -9.02 1.05 6.44
CA VAL A 28 -9.83 1.00 5.23
C VAL A 28 -9.58 -0.36 4.58
N LEU A 29 -10.63 -1.16 4.47
CA LEU A 29 -10.63 -2.44 3.77
C LEU A 29 -11.08 -2.22 2.32
N GLY A 30 -10.46 -2.91 1.37
CA GLY A 30 -10.79 -2.75 -0.05
C GLY A 30 -9.65 -3.15 -0.98
N GLU A 31 -9.62 -2.59 -2.17
CA GLU A 31 -8.69 -2.94 -3.23
C GLU A 31 -7.62 -1.86 -3.41
N PHE A 32 -6.35 -2.29 -3.38
CA PHE A 32 -5.23 -1.47 -3.84
C PHE A 32 -5.18 -1.47 -5.37
N LEU A 33 -5.12 -0.28 -5.98
CA LEU A 33 -5.07 -0.13 -7.43
C LEU A 33 -3.65 0.20 -7.89
N GLU A 34 -3.15 1.38 -7.52
CA GLU A 34 -1.85 1.89 -7.94
C GLU A 34 -1.37 3.05 -7.06
N PHE A 35 -0.12 3.47 -7.28
CA PHE A 35 0.39 4.73 -6.73
C PHE A 35 0.24 5.86 -7.74
N LYS A 36 0.02 7.09 -7.26
CA LYS A 36 0.03 8.33 -8.05
C LYS A 36 0.96 9.37 -7.44
N GLY A 37 1.67 10.13 -8.28
CA GLY A 37 2.69 11.08 -7.81
C GLY A 37 3.62 11.50 -8.94
N LYS A 38 4.77 12.06 -8.59
CA LYS A 38 5.81 12.38 -9.58
C LYS A 38 6.42 11.11 -10.15
N GLN A 39 6.88 11.17 -11.40
CA GLN A 39 7.37 10.00 -12.14
C GLN A 39 8.49 9.26 -11.40
N GLU A 40 9.39 9.98 -10.72
CA GLU A 40 10.51 9.36 -9.99
C GLU A 40 10.01 8.53 -8.80
N ASP A 41 8.96 9.01 -8.12
CA ASP A 41 8.34 8.29 -7.00
C ASP A 41 7.60 7.03 -7.51
N ILE A 42 6.91 7.12 -8.65
CA ILE A 42 6.23 5.97 -9.28
C ILE A 42 7.25 4.92 -9.74
N GLN A 43 8.37 5.35 -10.30
CA GLN A 43 9.44 4.46 -10.71
C GLN A 43 10.09 3.76 -9.51
N ALA A 44 10.30 4.47 -8.40
CA ALA A 44 10.79 3.86 -7.17
C ALA A 44 9.81 2.81 -6.61
N LEU A 45 8.51 3.08 -6.66
CA LEU A 45 7.46 2.19 -6.13
C LEU A 45 7.08 1.03 -7.06
N ARG A 46 7.69 0.91 -8.25
CA ARG A 46 7.29 -0.06 -9.30
C ARG A 46 7.30 -1.53 -8.89
N TYR A 47 8.07 -1.88 -7.86
CA TYR A 47 8.18 -3.24 -7.33
C TYR A 47 7.10 -3.57 -6.30
N ILE A 48 6.42 -2.55 -5.75
CA ILE A 48 5.32 -2.72 -4.81
C ILE A 48 4.05 -3.02 -5.59
N LYS A 49 3.88 -4.31 -5.90
CA LYS A 49 2.69 -4.88 -6.53
C LYS A 49 2.10 -5.94 -5.62
N ARG A 50 0.78 -6.13 -5.67
CA ARG A 50 0.08 -7.14 -4.86
C ARG A 50 0.64 -8.55 -5.01
N SER A 51 1.04 -8.93 -6.22
CA SER A 51 1.64 -10.23 -6.53
C SER A 51 3.07 -10.41 -6.01
N LYS A 52 3.76 -9.33 -5.60
CA LYS A 52 5.16 -9.40 -5.17
C LYS A 52 5.39 -8.98 -3.73
N VAL A 53 4.50 -8.17 -3.17
CA VAL A 53 4.64 -7.58 -1.84
C VAL A 53 3.45 -8.00 -1.00
N SER A 54 3.73 -8.43 0.23
CA SER A 54 2.73 -8.83 1.22
C SER A 54 2.36 -7.68 2.16
N ARG A 55 3.33 -6.83 2.50
CA ARG A 55 3.16 -5.73 3.44
C ARG A 55 4.07 -4.55 3.12
N LEU A 56 3.61 -3.35 3.44
CA LEU A 56 4.43 -2.14 3.51
C LEU A 56 4.13 -1.32 4.77
N VAL A 57 5.12 -0.55 5.21
CA VAL A 57 5.07 0.38 6.34
C VAL A 57 5.66 1.71 5.89
N VAL A 58 5.04 2.81 6.30
CA VAL A 58 5.49 4.16 5.95
C VAL A 58 6.04 4.85 7.20
N GLN A 59 7.28 5.32 7.09
CA GLN A 59 7.99 6.05 8.14
C GLN A 59 8.28 7.47 7.67
N LYS A 60 8.18 8.44 8.59
CA LYS A 60 8.64 9.80 8.32
C LYS A 60 10.16 9.79 8.37
N THR A 61 10.79 10.26 7.30
CA THR A 61 12.19 10.69 7.41
C THR A 61 12.20 12.09 7.99
N SER A 62 12.82 12.26 9.16
CA SER A 62 13.07 13.61 9.68
C SER A 62 14.12 14.25 8.79
N MET A 63 13.72 15.23 7.97
CA MET A 63 14.67 16.08 7.27
C MET A 63 14.45 17.50 7.77
N PHE A 64 15.45 18.01 8.51
CA PHE A 64 15.56 19.43 8.86
C PHE A 64 15.78 20.25 7.56
N GLY A 65 14.97 21.29 7.34
CA GLY A 65 15.16 22.27 6.25
C GLY A 65 14.04 22.33 5.19
N LEU A 66 14.14 23.32 4.29
CA LEU A 66 13.15 23.70 3.25
C LEU A 66 12.93 22.67 2.12
N ALA A 67 13.46 21.44 2.25
CA ALA A 67 13.30 20.40 1.25
C ALA A 67 11.89 19.78 1.29
N PRO A 68 11.33 19.33 0.15
CA PRO A 68 10.06 18.62 0.14
C PRO A 68 10.11 17.41 1.07
N SER A 69 9.19 17.35 2.03
CA SER A 69 9.09 16.24 2.98
C SER A 69 9.08 14.90 2.24
N ARG A 70 10.10 14.09 2.49
CA ARG A 70 10.21 12.70 2.02
C ARG A 70 9.66 11.74 3.08
N LEU A 71 9.39 10.51 2.65
CA LEU A 71 8.95 9.39 3.48
C LEU A 71 9.76 8.17 3.07
N GLN A 72 10.12 7.36 4.06
CA GLN A 72 10.69 6.04 3.85
C GLN A 72 9.54 5.03 3.80
N VAL A 73 9.52 4.20 2.77
CA VAL A 73 8.56 3.11 2.60
C VAL A 73 9.35 1.81 2.68
N LEU A 74 9.10 1.07 3.75
CA LEU A 74 9.63 -0.28 3.94
C LEU A 74 8.59 -1.28 3.42
N TYR A 75 9.01 -2.28 2.65
CA TYR A 75 8.10 -3.32 2.16
C TYR A 75 8.73 -4.70 2.20
N SER A 76 7.90 -5.71 2.49
CA SER A 76 8.31 -7.10 2.56
C SER A 76 7.85 -7.87 1.33
N SER A 77 8.79 -8.57 0.70
CA SER A 77 8.48 -9.46 -0.43
C SER A 77 7.52 -10.57 0.00
N ARG A 78 6.67 -11.00 -0.91
CA ARG A 78 5.75 -12.11 -0.68
C ARG A 78 6.53 -13.41 -0.77
N ASP A 79 6.57 -14.14 0.34
CA ASP A 79 7.12 -15.49 0.38
C ASP A 79 6.09 -16.48 -0.20
N TYR A 80 6.46 -17.13 -1.31
CA TYR A 80 5.68 -18.20 -1.94
C TYR A 80 6.26 -19.59 -1.64
N ARG A 81 7.40 -19.68 -0.94
CA ARG A 81 8.26 -20.86 -0.89
C ARG A 81 8.56 -21.41 0.51
N SER A 82 8.27 -20.72 1.63
CA SER A 82 8.63 -21.30 2.94
C SER A 82 7.75 -20.91 4.13
N GLU A 83 7.51 -21.92 4.96
CA GLU A 83 7.16 -21.79 6.38
C GLU A 83 8.39 -21.27 7.14
N GLY A 84 8.48 -19.95 7.37
CA GLY A 84 9.30 -19.41 8.47
C GLY A 84 10.60 -18.68 8.14
N ALA A 85 10.90 -18.29 6.90
CA ALA A 85 11.96 -17.32 6.66
C ALA A 85 11.51 -15.90 7.04
N ALA A 86 12.31 -15.18 7.83
CA ALA A 86 12.04 -13.77 8.14
C ALA A 86 12.01 -12.96 6.84
N SER A 87 10.88 -12.28 6.58
CA SER A 87 10.67 -11.55 5.34
C SER A 87 11.61 -10.34 5.28
N GLU A 88 12.57 -10.37 4.36
CA GLU A 88 13.52 -9.28 4.13
C GLU A 88 12.76 -7.99 3.76
N TRP A 89 13.07 -6.90 4.48
CA TRP A 89 12.47 -5.59 4.23
C TRP A 89 13.32 -4.84 3.21
N ASN A 90 12.69 -4.46 2.11
CA ASN A 90 13.25 -3.56 1.11
C ASN A 90 12.81 -2.13 1.43
N GLU A 91 13.59 -1.14 0.97
CA GLU A 91 13.35 0.27 1.25
C GLU A 91 13.29 1.10 -0.03
N VAL A 92 12.36 2.07 -0.07
CA VAL A 92 12.38 3.18 -1.03
C VAL A 92 12.01 4.49 -0.35
N THR A 93 12.55 5.60 -0.86
CA THR A 93 12.21 6.94 -0.39
C THR A 93 11.40 7.71 -1.42
N VAL A 94 10.25 8.24 -1.02
CA VAL A 94 9.31 8.97 -1.90
C VAL A 94 8.83 10.27 -1.28
N ARG A 95 8.21 11.15 -2.06
CA ARG A 95 7.59 12.37 -1.53
C ARG A 95 6.36 12.07 -0.67
N SER A 96 6.16 12.90 0.35
CA SER A 96 4.98 12.85 1.24
C SER A 96 3.63 13.08 0.56
N SER A 97 3.67 13.71 -0.62
CA SER A 97 2.51 13.98 -1.47
C SER A 97 2.14 12.80 -2.37
N THR A 98 2.98 11.77 -2.50
CA THR A 98 2.65 10.57 -3.27
C THR A 98 1.41 9.92 -2.67
N GLU A 99 0.50 9.47 -3.52
CA GLU A 99 -0.81 8.95 -3.18
C GLU A 99 -0.90 7.46 -3.47
N VAL A 100 -1.70 6.75 -2.69
CA VAL A 100 -2.25 5.45 -3.07
C VAL A 100 -3.69 5.62 -3.55
N LEU A 101 -4.01 5.00 -4.69
CA LEU A 101 -5.37 4.80 -5.16
C LEU A 101 -5.92 3.52 -4.55
N PHE A 102 -7.02 3.66 -3.83
CA PHE A 102 -7.62 2.56 -3.08
C PHE A 102 -9.14 2.62 -3.22
N GLN A 103 -9.76 1.51 -3.59
CA GLN A 103 -11.21 1.39 -3.68
C GLN A 103 -11.75 0.69 -2.43
N PRO A 104 -12.46 1.39 -1.53
CA PRO A 104 -13.01 0.75 -0.33
C PRO A 104 -14.02 -0.36 -0.66
N ALA A 105 -14.04 -1.42 0.15
CA ALA A 105 -14.89 -2.60 -0.03
C ALA A 105 -16.41 -2.30 0.03
N ASN A 106 -16.82 -1.11 0.45
CA ASN A 106 -18.22 -0.68 0.50
C ASN A 106 -18.47 0.53 -0.42
N SER A 107 -17.64 0.73 -1.45
CA SER A 107 -17.77 1.86 -2.36
C SER A 107 -17.31 1.51 -3.77
N THR A 108 -18.05 2.02 -4.76
CA THR A 108 -17.62 2.05 -6.16
C THR A 108 -16.65 3.19 -6.46
N LYS A 109 -16.47 4.13 -5.52
CA LYS A 109 -15.60 5.30 -5.71
C LYS A 109 -14.17 5.00 -5.27
N VAL A 110 -13.24 5.22 -6.18
CA VAL A 110 -11.80 5.23 -5.87
C VAL A 110 -11.47 6.42 -4.97
N ARG A 111 -10.71 6.16 -3.90
CA ARG A 111 -10.20 7.18 -2.98
C ARG A 111 -8.70 7.31 -3.10
N LYS A 112 -8.22 8.53 -2.84
CA LYS A 112 -6.82 8.88 -2.79
C LYS A 112 -6.39 9.05 -1.34
N PHE A 113 -5.30 8.41 -0.96
CA PHE A 113 -4.68 8.60 0.35
C PHE A 113 -3.23 9.03 0.16
N LYS A 114 -2.85 10.19 0.68
CA LYS A 114 -1.43 10.59 0.70
C LYS A 114 -0.65 9.61 1.56
N LEU A 115 0.52 9.16 1.12
CA LEU A 115 1.39 8.27 1.90
C LEU A 115 1.76 8.88 3.25
N SER A 116 1.83 10.21 3.36
CA SER A 116 2.06 10.89 4.65
C SER A 116 0.94 10.68 5.67
N SER A 117 -0.24 10.21 5.25
CA SER A 117 -1.35 9.81 6.11
C SER A 117 -1.42 8.30 6.35
N VAL A 118 -0.73 7.50 5.53
CA VAL A 118 -0.69 6.03 5.64
C VAL A 118 0.36 5.63 6.67
N THR A 119 0.07 4.62 7.48
CA THR A 119 1.05 4.01 8.41
C THR A 119 1.50 2.65 7.90
N SER A 120 0.57 1.83 7.41
CA SER A 120 0.88 0.51 6.86
C SER A 120 -0.16 0.06 5.83
N MET A 121 0.22 -0.92 5.01
CA MET A 121 -0.70 -1.61 4.12
C MET A 121 -0.39 -3.10 4.08
N SER A 122 -1.42 -3.93 4.19
CA SER A 122 -1.33 -5.36 3.89
C SER A 122 -1.97 -5.61 2.53
N LEU A 123 -1.20 -6.21 1.63
CA LEU A 123 -1.60 -6.52 0.26
C LEU A 123 -1.97 -8.00 0.20
N SER A 124 -3.16 -8.33 -0.28
CA SER A 124 -3.54 -9.72 -0.56
C SER A 124 -3.12 -10.13 -1.97
N ALA A 125 -2.81 -11.42 -2.14
CA ALA A 125 -2.49 -12.04 -3.43
C ALA A 125 -3.77 -12.37 -4.16
#